data_AF-A0A6P0UNL5-F1
#
_entry.id   AF-A0A6P0UNL5-F1
#
_cell.length_a   1.000
_cell.length_b   1.000
_cell.length_c   1.000
_cell.angle_alpha   90.00
_cell.angle_beta   90.00
_cell.angle_gamma   90.00
#
_symmetry.space_group_name_H-M   'P 1'
#
loop_
_entity.id
_entity.type
_entity.pdbx_description
1 polymer ?
#
loop_
_entity_poly.entity_id
_entity_poly.type
_entity_poly.pdbx_seq_one_letter_code
_entity_poly.pdbx_strand_id
1 'polypeptide(L)'
;MDATIVSALSALLGALIGGLISFLLQYQRFRHELRVMQEEYKTEFMAETTAKHFLSHKSYTDRSFETLKKHLGGFDDDELRKILVRAGAIRDFRDDGSEWWRLLSRMDEYIESKKK
;
A
#
# COMPACT_ATOMS: atom_id res chain seq x y z
N MET A 1 36.25 44.40 10.65
CA MET A 1 35.24 43.38 11.03
C MET A 1 35.88 42.50 12.08
N ASP A 2 35.22 42.29 13.23
CA ASP A 2 35.78 41.47 14.30
C ASP A 2 35.93 40.00 13.83
N ALA A 3 37.08 39.41 14.12
CA ALA A 3 37.41 38.04 13.71
C ALA A 3 36.37 37.00 14.17
N THR A 4 35.70 37.30 15.29
CA THR A 4 34.60 36.51 15.87
C THR A 4 33.36 36.47 14.99
N ILE A 5 33.01 37.58 14.34
CA ILE A 5 31.85 37.68 13.43
C ILE A 5 32.12 36.88 12.17
N VAL A 6 33.34 36.95 11.63
CA VAL A 6 33.74 36.19 10.43
C VAL A 6 33.72 34.69 10.72
N SER A 7 34.28 34.24 11.86
CA SER A 7 34.25 32.82 12.22
C SER A 7 32.84 32.30 12.47
N ALA A 8 31.97 33.09 13.11
CA ALA A 8 30.59 32.70 13.36
C ALA A 8 29.79 32.59 12.05
N LEU A 9 29.99 33.53 11.13
CA LEU A 9 29.34 33.52 9.82
C LEU A 9 29.81 32.31 8.98
N SER A 10 31.11 32.01 8.99
CA SER A 10 31.66 30.84 8.31
C SER A 10 31.13 29.52 8.87
N ALA A 11 31.02 29.40 10.20
CA ALA A 11 30.45 28.21 10.85
C ALA A 11 28.97 28.01 10.50
N LEU A 12 28.17 29.09 10.51
CA LEU A 12 26.76 29.07 10.10
C LEU A 12 26.63 28.63 8.63
N LEU A 13 27.45 29.19 7.75
CA LEU A 13 27.44 28.87 6.33
C LEU A 13 27.82 27.39 6.09
N GLY A 14 28.82 26.89 6.80
CA GLY A 14 29.22 25.48 6.76
C GLY A 14 28.12 24.55 7.26
N ALA A 15 27.46 24.89 8.36
CA ALA A 15 26.35 24.12 8.89
C ALA A 15 25.14 24.11 7.94
N LEU A 16 24.82 25.25 7.30
CA LEU A 16 23.75 25.34 6.31
C LEU A 16 24.04 24.50 5.07
N ILE A 17 25.26 24.58 4.54
CA ILE A 17 25.66 23.78 3.37
C ILE A 17 25.67 22.28 3.73
N GLY A 18 26.28 21.91 4.86
CA GLY A 18 26.31 20.53 5.33
C GLY A 18 24.91 19.95 5.61
N GLY A 19 24.03 20.76 6.20
CA GLY A 19 22.63 20.42 6.41
C GLY A 19 21.87 20.23 5.11
N LEU A 20 22.05 21.12 4.13
CA LEU A 20 21.41 21.01 2.82
C LEU A 20 21.87 19.76 2.06
N ILE A 21 23.17 19.46 2.05
CA ILE A 21 23.72 18.26 1.42
C ILE A 21 23.15 17.01 2.10
N SER A 22 23.13 16.99 3.43
CA SER A 22 22.59 15.88 4.22
C SER A 22 21.11 15.64 3.91
N PHE A 23 20.32 16.71 3.85
CA PHE A 23 18.90 16.64 3.51
C PHE A 23 18.67 16.06 2.11
N LEU A 24 19.44 16.53 1.10
CA LEU A 24 19.32 16.03 -0.27
C LEU A 24 19.70 14.54 -0.37
N LEU A 25 20.79 14.13 0.27
CA LEU A 25 21.22 12.73 0.31
C LEU A 25 20.19 11.85 1.03
N GLN A 26 19.64 12.30 2.14
CA GLN A 26 18.64 11.56 2.89
C GLN A 26 17.34 11.39 2.09
N TYR A 27 16.91 12.44 1.39
CA TYR A 27 15.75 12.36 0.51
C TYR A 27 15.96 11.38 -0.65
N GLN A 28 17.16 11.37 -1.25
CA GLN A 28 17.51 10.42 -2.30
C GLN A 28 17.54 8.98 -1.78
N ARG A 29 18.15 8.76 -0.61
CA ARG A 29 18.24 7.45 0.03
C ARG A 29 16.86 6.89 0.38
N PHE A 30 15.99 7.72 0.95
CA PHE A 30 14.61 7.31 1.28
C PHE A 30 13.83 6.83 0.06
N ARG A 31 13.95 7.55 -1.07
CA ARG A 31 13.31 7.11 -2.33
C ARG A 31 13.87 5.81 -2.87
N HIS A 32 15.17 5.55 -2.67
CA HIS A 32 15.79 4.30 -3.07
C HIS A 32 15.35 3.14 -2.16
N GLU A 33 15.35 3.34 -0.85
CA GLU A 33 14.88 2.34 0.13
C GLU A 33 13.42 1.94 -0.15
N LEU A 34 12.54 2.90 -0.44
CA LEU A 34 11.16 2.60 -0.86
C LEU A 34 11.10 1.74 -2.13
N ARG A 35 11.95 2.01 -3.12
CA ARG A 35 11.99 1.22 -4.35
C ARG A 35 12.51 -0.19 -4.10
N VAL A 36 13.57 -0.34 -3.30
CA VAL A 36 14.13 -1.65 -2.93
C VAL A 36 13.09 -2.47 -2.18
N MET A 37 12.37 -1.88 -1.23
CA MET A 37 11.27 -2.55 -0.52
C MET A 37 10.15 -3.00 -1.48
N GLN A 38 9.81 -2.20 -2.48
CA GLN A 38 8.85 -2.60 -3.51
C GLN A 38 9.35 -3.74 -4.40
N GLU A 39 10.65 -3.78 -4.69
CA GLU A 39 11.27 -4.86 -5.48
C GLU A 39 11.40 -6.15 -4.68
N GLU A 40 11.74 -6.07 -3.39
CA GLU A 40 11.87 -7.20 -2.48
C GLU A 40 10.51 -7.90 -2.26
N TYR A 41 9.45 -7.12 -2.06
CA TYR A 41 8.08 -7.64 -1.87
C TYR A 41 7.25 -7.64 -3.16
N LYS A 42 7.89 -7.61 -4.33
CA LYS A 42 7.21 -7.43 -5.62
C LYS A 42 6.09 -8.45 -5.86
N THR A 43 6.29 -9.71 -5.50
CA THR A 43 5.24 -10.74 -5.65
C THR A 43 4.02 -10.45 -4.78
N GLU A 44 4.24 -10.14 -3.50
CA GLU A 44 3.17 -9.87 -2.55
C GLU A 44 2.42 -8.57 -2.88
N PHE A 45 3.17 -7.51 -3.21
CA PHE A 45 2.63 -6.23 -3.60
C PHE A 45 1.81 -6.30 -4.90
N MET A 46 2.27 -7.09 -5.88
CA MET A 46 1.53 -7.30 -7.11
C MET A 46 0.27 -8.13 -6.87
N ALA A 47 0.31 -9.14 -6.00
CA ALA A 47 -0.87 -9.91 -5.64
C ALA A 47 -1.93 -9.05 -4.91
N GLU A 48 -1.52 -8.22 -3.97
CA GLU A 48 -2.40 -7.26 -3.29
C GLU A 48 -3.00 -6.24 -4.25
N THR A 49 -2.17 -5.64 -5.12
CA THR A 49 -2.61 -4.67 -6.12
C THR A 49 -3.64 -5.29 -7.05
N THR A 50 -3.41 -6.55 -7.44
CA THR A 50 -4.31 -7.31 -8.32
C THR A 50 -5.62 -7.63 -7.61
N ALA A 51 -5.56 -8.11 -6.36
CA ALA A 51 -6.74 -8.36 -5.53
C ALA A 51 -7.58 -7.09 -5.34
N LYS A 52 -6.92 -5.97 -5.04
CA LYS A 52 -7.58 -4.66 -4.90
C LYS A 52 -8.22 -4.23 -6.21
N HIS A 53 -7.55 -4.40 -7.34
CA HIS A 53 -8.11 -4.10 -8.65
C HIS A 53 -9.38 -4.92 -8.94
N PHE A 54 -9.34 -6.24 -8.72
CA PHE A 54 -10.50 -7.12 -8.94
C PHE A 54 -11.69 -6.75 -8.05
N LEU A 55 -11.43 -6.43 -6.77
CA LEU A 55 -12.45 -6.04 -5.81
C LEU A 55 -12.91 -4.59 -5.93
N SER A 56 -12.23 -3.75 -6.72
CA SER A 56 -12.62 -2.35 -6.99
C SER A 56 -13.54 -2.19 -8.20
N HIS A 57 -13.90 -3.29 -8.87
CA HIS A 57 -14.70 -3.23 -10.08
C HIS A 57 -16.11 -2.68 -9.83
N LYS A 58 -16.56 -1.73 -10.65
CA LYS A 58 -17.81 -0.97 -10.44
C LYS A 58 -19.08 -1.82 -10.43
N SER A 59 -19.12 -2.91 -11.19
CA SER A 59 -20.33 -3.75 -11.29
C SER A 59 -20.58 -4.66 -10.08
N TYR A 60 -19.55 -4.94 -9.28
CA TYR A 60 -19.64 -5.92 -8.19
C TYR A 60 -18.93 -5.37 -6.95
N THR A 61 -19.69 -5.16 -5.87
CA THR A 61 -19.17 -4.68 -4.58
C THR A 61 -18.42 -5.76 -3.80
N ASP A 62 -18.76 -7.03 -4.05
CA ASP A 62 -18.21 -8.23 -3.44
C ASP A 62 -17.96 -9.31 -4.50
N ARG A 63 -17.06 -10.26 -4.22
CA ARG A 63 -16.78 -11.42 -5.09
C ARG A 63 -16.62 -12.69 -4.27
N SER A 64 -17.01 -13.82 -4.85
CA SER A 64 -16.78 -15.13 -4.23
C SER A 64 -15.30 -15.45 -4.18
N PHE A 65 -14.88 -16.15 -3.13
CA PHE A 65 -13.51 -16.61 -2.95
C PHE A 65 -13.05 -17.48 -4.13
N GLU A 66 -13.90 -18.38 -4.60
CA GLU A 66 -13.62 -19.21 -5.79
C GLU A 66 -13.32 -18.37 -7.05
N THR A 67 -14.04 -17.27 -7.24
CA THR A 67 -13.77 -16.36 -8.37
C THR A 67 -12.41 -15.70 -8.21
N LEU A 68 -12.08 -15.23 -7.00
CA LEU A 68 -10.79 -14.60 -6.72
C LEU A 68 -9.63 -15.58 -6.89
N LYS A 69 -9.78 -16.81 -6.38
CA LYS A 69 -8.80 -17.90 -6.52
C LYS A 69 -8.51 -18.23 -7.98
N LYS A 70 -9.55 -18.31 -8.81
CA LYS A 70 -9.40 -18.56 -10.26
C LYS A 70 -8.60 -17.47 -10.98
N HIS A 71 -8.77 -16.20 -10.60
CA HIS A 71 -8.16 -15.07 -11.31
C HIS A 71 -6.77 -14.69 -10.76
N LEU A 72 -6.55 -14.80 -9.45
CA LEU A 72 -5.26 -14.52 -8.84
C LEU A 72 -4.30 -15.70 -9.04
N GLY A 73 -4.75 -16.94 -8.82
CA GLY A 73 -3.98 -18.17 -9.05
C GLY A 73 -2.66 -18.25 -8.27
N GLY A 74 -2.04 -19.44 -8.22
CA GLY A 74 -0.66 -19.60 -7.71
C GLY A 74 -0.44 -19.38 -6.21
N PHE A 75 -1.51 -19.26 -5.43
CA PHE A 75 -1.48 -19.16 -3.96
C PHE A 75 -2.37 -20.25 -3.36
N ASP A 76 -1.95 -20.79 -2.22
CA ASP A 76 -2.82 -21.64 -1.41
C ASP A 76 -3.97 -20.80 -0.83
N ASP A 77 -5.05 -21.47 -0.41
CA ASP A 77 -6.26 -20.77 0.03
C ASP A 77 -5.97 -19.82 1.20
N ASP A 78 -5.17 -20.25 2.17
CA ASP A 78 -4.82 -19.40 3.32
C ASP A 78 -3.87 -18.26 2.96
N GLU A 79 -2.99 -18.45 1.97
CA GLU A 79 -2.13 -17.38 1.46
C GLU A 79 -2.94 -16.33 0.73
N LEU A 80 -3.89 -16.77 -0.12
CA LEU A 80 -4.80 -15.88 -0.81
C LEU A 80 -5.65 -15.09 0.19
N ARG A 81 -6.16 -15.72 1.25
CA ARG A 81 -6.88 -15.01 2.33
C ARG A 81 -6.00 -13.96 3.00
N LYS A 82 -4.72 -14.26 3.28
CA LYS A 82 -3.77 -13.27 3.84
C LYS A 82 -3.55 -12.09 2.90
N ILE A 83 -3.39 -12.34 1.59
CA ILE A 83 -3.26 -11.31 0.56
C ILE A 83 -4.52 -10.43 0.51
N LEU A 84 -5.71 -11.02 0.57
CA LEU A 84 -6.97 -10.29 0.58
C LEU A 84 -7.10 -9.39 1.80
N VAL A 85 -6.75 -9.89 2.99
CA VAL A 85 -6.69 -9.08 4.22
C VAL A 85 -5.70 -7.92 4.06
N ARG A 86 -4.51 -8.19 3.50
CA ARG A 86 -3.49 -7.15 3.29
C ARG A 86 -3.94 -6.07 2.29
N ALA A 87 -4.70 -6.47 1.27
CA ALA A 87 -5.35 -5.56 0.33
C ALA A 87 -6.47 -4.70 0.95
N GLY A 88 -6.84 -4.94 2.20
CA GLY A 88 -7.90 -4.23 2.92
C GLY A 88 -9.30 -4.82 2.66
N ALA A 89 -9.36 -6.09 2.25
CA ALA A 89 -10.62 -6.79 2.07
C ALA A 89 -11.08 -7.47 3.38
N ILE A 90 -12.39 -7.62 3.52
CA ILE A 90 -13.05 -8.31 4.61
C ILE A 90 -13.81 -9.52 4.06
N ARG A 91 -13.88 -10.56 4.89
CA ARG A 91 -14.57 -11.81 4.60
C ARG A 91 -16.00 -11.79 5.12
N ASP A 92 -16.90 -12.37 4.35
CA ASP A 92 -18.30 -12.59 4.67
C ASP A 92 -18.75 -13.98 4.19
N PHE A 93 -19.82 -14.51 4.77
CA PHE A 93 -20.43 -15.77 4.36
C PHE A 93 -21.89 -15.56 4.01
N ARG A 94 -22.31 -16.12 2.87
CA ARG A 94 -23.72 -16.11 2.48
C ARG A 94 -24.47 -17.30 3.07
N ASP A 95 -25.78 -17.28 2.97
CA ASP A 95 -26.68 -18.32 3.51
C ASP A 95 -26.40 -19.72 2.95
N ASP A 96 -25.80 -19.80 1.76
CA ASP A 96 -25.36 -21.05 1.12
C ASP A 96 -23.99 -21.56 1.62
N GLY A 97 -23.37 -20.87 2.58
CA GLY A 97 -22.04 -21.17 3.11
C GLY A 97 -20.89 -20.73 2.19
N SER A 98 -21.18 -20.05 1.07
CA SER A 98 -20.13 -19.57 0.17
C SER A 98 -19.36 -18.39 0.79
N GLU A 99 -18.04 -18.42 0.62
CA GLU A 99 -17.12 -17.39 1.12
C GLU A 99 -17.05 -16.22 0.13
N TRP A 100 -17.29 -15.00 0.62
CA TRP A 100 -17.27 -13.76 -0.16
C TRP A 100 -16.33 -12.74 0.45
N TRP A 101 -15.77 -11.91 -0.42
CA TRP A 101 -14.79 -10.90 -0.06
C TRP A 101 -15.15 -9.56 -0.69
N ARG A 102 -14.91 -8.48 0.05
CA ARG A 102 -15.12 -7.09 -0.40
C ARG A 102 -14.12 -6.15 0.22
N LEU A 103 -13.86 -5.01 -0.42
CA LEU A 103 -13.02 -3.97 0.18
C LEU A 103 -13.78 -3.28 1.31
N LEU A 104 -13.11 -3.10 2.45
CA LEU A 104 -13.68 -2.34 3.58
C LEU A 104 -14.04 -0.91 3.15
N SER A 105 -13.22 -0.30 2.29
CA SER A 105 -13.45 1.04 1.76
C SER A 105 -14.69 1.18 0.87
N ARG A 106 -15.32 0.06 0.45
CA ARG A 106 -16.54 0.02 -0.37
C ARG A 106 -17.78 -0.40 0.43
N MET A 107 -17.70 -0.38 1.76
CA MET A 107 -18.82 -0.77 2.62
C MET A 107 -20.08 0.06 2.36
N ASP A 108 -19.93 1.38 2.22
CA ASP A 108 -21.06 2.29 2.03
C ASP A 108 -21.81 1.99 0.72
N GLU A 109 -21.07 1.74 -0.36
CA GLU A 109 -21.62 1.34 -1.67
C GLU A 109 -22.38 0.01 -1.59
N TYR A 110 -21.85 -0.96 -0.83
CA TYR A 110 -22.53 -2.22 -0.59
C TYR A 110 -23.84 -2.03 0.19
N ILE A 111 -23.83 -1.20 1.24
CA ILE A 111 -25.03 -0.94 2.04
C ILE A 111 -26.10 -0.27 1.18
N GLU A 112 -25.71 0.64 0.29
CA GLU A 112 -26.63 1.30 -0.65
C GLU A 112 -27.20 0.31 -1.67
N SER A 113 -26.39 -0.57 -2.23
CA SER A 113 -26.86 -1.56 -3.22
C SER A 113 -27.85 -2.57 -2.64
N LYS A 114 -27.79 -2.84 -1.34
CA LYS A 114 -28.72 -3.73 -0.61
C LYS A 114 -30.03 -3.06 -0.18
N LYS A 115 -30.11 -1.73 -0.22
CA LYS A 115 -31.32 -0.97 0.13
C LYS A 115 -32.29 -0.80 -1.05
N LYS A 116 -31.81 -1.05 -2.29
CA LYS A 116 -32.62 -1.09 -3.51
C LYS A 116 -33.24 -2.46 -3.72
#